data_AF-A0A963W813-F1
#
_entry.id   AF-A0A963W813-F1
#
_cell.length_a   1.000
_cell.length_b   1.000
_cell.length_c   1.000
_cell.angle_alpha   90.00
_cell.angle_beta   90.00
_cell.angle_gamma   90.00
#
_symmetry.space_group_name_H-M   'P 1'
#
loop_
_entity.id
_entity.type
_entity.pdbx_description
1 polymer ?
#
loop_
_entity_poly.entity_id
_entity_poly.type
_entity_poly.pdbx_seq_one_letter_code
_entity_poly.pdbx_strand_id
1 'polypeptide(L)'
;MARPRRAGAELAAVERAFAAMPAELSTRAKAVNLAARVAREMVDQAESTDPMDMALRQASAALARDPVMVLATDPEIGLHALLDALKVERFRARGGGWIDREAWARETVAIERDLAARLATRFRRARKKWP
;
A
#
# COMPACT_ATOMS: atom_id res chain seq x y z
N MET A 1 -7.05 28.95 -5.01
CA MET A 1 -5.97 27.96 -4.79
C MET A 1 -6.58 26.56 -4.91
N ALA A 2 -6.22 25.80 -5.96
CA ALA A 2 -6.78 24.46 -6.19
C ALA A 2 -6.23 23.47 -5.15
N ARG A 3 -7.13 22.76 -4.47
CA ARG A 3 -6.79 21.71 -3.50
C ARG A 3 -5.96 20.62 -4.21
N PRO A 4 -4.88 20.09 -3.61
CA PRO A 4 -4.01 19.14 -4.29
C PRO A 4 -4.82 17.90 -4.72
N ARG A 5 -4.95 17.71 -6.04
CA ARG A 5 -5.67 16.59 -6.68
C ARG A 5 -5.29 15.22 -6.10
N ARG A 6 -4.03 15.08 -5.67
CA ARG A 6 -3.44 13.87 -5.06
C ARG A 6 -4.19 13.36 -3.83
N ALA A 7 -4.69 14.25 -2.97
CA ALA A 7 -5.44 13.85 -1.79
C ALA A 7 -6.85 13.31 -2.11
N GLY A 8 -7.42 13.71 -3.26
CA GLY A 8 -8.76 13.31 -3.69
C GLY A 8 -8.82 11.87 -4.23
N ALA A 9 -7.83 11.47 -5.02
CA ALA A 9 -7.75 10.12 -5.57
C ALA A 9 -7.55 9.05 -4.46
N GLU A 10 -6.64 9.31 -3.52
CA GLU A 10 -6.43 8.45 -2.36
C GLU A 10 -7.70 8.31 -1.52
N LEU A 11 -8.35 9.43 -1.19
CA LEU A 11 -9.58 9.43 -0.39
C LEU A 11 -10.69 8.65 -1.10
N ALA A 12 -10.92 8.91 -2.38
CA ALA A 12 -11.95 8.22 -3.16
C ALA A 12 -11.69 6.71 -3.28
N ALA A 13 -10.43 6.27 -3.35
CA ALA A 13 -10.10 4.85 -3.32
C ALA A 13 -10.34 4.25 -1.93
N VAL A 14 -9.91 4.93 -0.85
CA VAL A 14 -10.15 4.49 0.54
C VAL A 14 -11.64 4.38 0.86
N GLU A 15 -12.45 5.35 0.44
CA GLU A 15 -13.90 5.34 0.66
C GLU A 15 -14.58 4.19 -0.09
N ARG A 16 -14.23 3.98 -1.36
CA ARG A 16 -14.73 2.83 -2.14
C ARG A 16 -14.36 1.50 -1.49
N ALA A 17 -13.12 1.37 -1.02
CA ALA A 17 -12.70 0.17 -0.30
C ALA A 17 -13.49 -0.03 1.00
N PHE A 18 -13.72 1.03 1.77
CA PHE A 18 -14.46 0.94 3.03
C PHE A 18 -15.94 0.62 2.85
N ALA A 19 -16.54 1.10 1.76
CA ALA A 19 -17.91 0.81 1.37
C ALA A 19 -18.10 -0.66 0.97
N ALA A 20 -17.07 -1.29 0.38
CA ALA A 20 -17.06 -2.70 0.02
C ALA A 20 -16.81 -3.65 1.22
N MET A 21 -16.53 -3.11 2.42
CA MET A 21 -16.28 -3.90 3.64
C MET A 21 -17.53 -3.99 4.53
N PRO A 22 -17.69 -5.07 5.31
CA PRO A 22 -18.81 -5.24 6.23
C PRO A 22 -19.07 -4.00 7.11
N ALA A 23 -20.33 -3.64 7.29
CA ALA A 23 -20.73 -2.40 7.97
C ALA A 23 -20.40 -2.42 9.47
N GLU A 24 -20.32 -3.60 10.06
CA GLU A 24 -20.07 -3.87 11.47
C GLU A 24 -18.61 -3.59 11.86
N LEU A 25 -17.70 -3.56 10.88
CA LEU A 25 -16.30 -3.26 11.14
C LEU A 25 -16.12 -1.78 11.49
N SER A 26 -15.49 -1.55 12.65
CA SER A 26 -15.04 -0.20 13.03
C SER A 26 -14.13 0.41 11.96
N THR A 27 -14.10 1.75 11.86
CA THR A 27 -13.19 2.47 10.96
C THR A 27 -11.73 2.06 11.15
N ARG A 28 -11.32 1.74 12.38
CA ARG A 28 -9.98 1.23 12.68
C ARG A 28 -9.76 -0.14 12.05
N ALA A 29 -10.71 -1.06 12.19
CA ALA A 29 -10.63 -2.39 11.59
C ALA A 29 -10.64 -2.34 10.05
N LYS A 30 -11.50 -1.50 9.44
CA LYS A 30 -11.51 -1.29 7.99
C LYS A 30 -10.16 -0.77 7.48
N ALA A 31 -9.57 0.21 8.17
CA ALA A 31 -8.27 0.75 7.78
C ALA A 31 -7.14 -0.27 7.91
N VAL A 32 -7.12 -1.09 8.96
CA VAL A 32 -6.13 -2.17 9.14
C VAL A 32 -6.27 -3.22 8.03
N ASN A 33 -7.49 -3.67 7.76
CA ASN A 33 -7.76 -4.64 6.69
C ASN A 33 -7.34 -4.10 5.30
N LEU A 34 -7.72 -2.86 4.98
CA LEU A 34 -7.33 -2.22 3.72
C LEU A 34 -5.81 -2.10 3.61
N ALA A 35 -5.17 -1.61 4.67
CA ALA A 35 -3.73 -1.42 4.69
C ALA A 35 -2.93 -2.70 4.55
N ALA A 36 -3.37 -3.80 5.19
CA ALA A 36 -2.74 -5.11 5.03
C ALA A 36 -2.82 -5.59 3.57
N ARG A 37 -4.00 -5.46 2.93
CA ARG A 37 -4.18 -5.84 1.52
C ARG A 37 -3.32 -5.01 0.57
N VAL A 38 -3.28 -3.68 0.77
CA VAL A 38 -2.46 -2.78 -0.05
C VAL A 38 -0.97 -3.03 0.15
N ALA A 39 -0.52 -3.21 1.40
CA ALA A 39 0.88 -3.47 1.70
C ALA A 39 1.36 -4.78 1.06
N ARG A 40 0.58 -5.85 1.17
CA ARG A 40 0.88 -7.13 0.52
C ARG A 40 0.99 -6.98 -0.98
N GLU A 41 0.00 -6.33 -1.61
CA GLU A 41 0.00 -6.09 -3.05
C GLU A 41 1.24 -5.31 -3.52
N MET A 42 1.61 -4.25 -2.80
CA MET A 42 2.81 -3.46 -3.12
C MET A 42 4.11 -4.26 -2.97
N VAL A 43 4.19 -5.12 -1.94
CA VAL A 43 5.36 -5.98 -1.71
C VAL A 43 5.45 -7.05 -2.78
N ASP A 44 4.35 -7.76 -3.08
CA ASP A 44 4.28 -8.78 -4.13
C ASP A 44 4.69 -8.20 -5.49
N GLN A 45 4.25 -6.97 -5.79
CA GLN A 45 4.66 -6.27 -7.01
C GLN A 45 6.15 -5.95 -7.03
N ALA A 46 6.71 -5.48 -5.92
CA ALA A 46 8.11 -5.11 -5.84
C ALA A 46 9.06 -6.32 -5.88
N GLU A 47 8.56 -7.51 -5.50
CA GLU A 47 9.30 -8.78 -5.58
C GLU A 47 9.06 -9.50 -6.92
N SER A 48 8.07 -9.11 -7.71
CA SER A 48 7.80 -9.70 -9.01
C SER A 48 8.88 -9.29 -10.01
N THR A 49 9.52 -10.30 -10.61
CA THR A 49 10.48 -10.12 -11.70
C THR A 49 9.90 -10.47 -13.07
N ASP A 50 8.63 -10.91 -13.13
CA ASP A 50 7.97 -11.31 -14.38
C ASP A 50 7.30 -10.08 -15.05
N PRO A 51 7.77 -9.65 -16.23
CA PRO A 51 7.18 -8.52 -16.94
C PRO A 51 5.70 -8.70 -17.31
N MET A 52 5.24 -9.94 -17.51
CA MET A 52 3.84 -10.23 -17.84
C MET A 52 2.94 -10.03 -16.62
N ASP A 53 3.36 -10.49 -15.45
CA ASP A 53 2.64 -10.26 -14.18
C ASP A 53 2.53 -8.77 -13.87
N MET A 54 3.62 -8.01 -14.08
CA MET A 54 3.61 -6.57 -13.92
C MET A 54 2.60 -5.88 -14.85
N ALA A 55 2.59 -6.26 -16.14
CA ALA A 55 1.67 -5.71 -17.13
C ALA A 55 0.20 -6.06 -16.82
N LEU A 56 -0.07 -7.30 -16.42
CA LEU A 56 -1.41 -7.75 -16.05
C LEU A 56 -1.94 -7.03 -14.81
N ARG A 57 -1.10 -6.78 -13.81
CA ARG A 57 -1.48 -6.02 -12.61
C ARG A 57 -1.80 -4.57 -12.94
N GLN A 58 -1.02 -3.92 -13.81
CA GLN A 58 -1.30 -2.57 -14.29
C GLN A 58 -2.61 -2.49 -15.09
N ALA A 59 -2.84 -3.44 -16.01
CA ALA A 59 -4.09 -3.53 -16.76
C ALA A 59 -5.28 -3.80 -15.82
N SER A 60 -5.13 -4.67 -14.82
CA SER A 60 -6.16 -4.96 -13.83
C SER A 60 -6.50 -3.74 -12.98
N ALA A 61 -5.50 -2.94 -12.56
CA ALA A 61 -5.73 -1.69 -11.85
C ALA A 61 -6.52 -0.68 -12.71
N ALA A 62 -6.21 -0.60 -14.00
CA ALA A 62 -6.90 0.27 -14.95
C ALA A 62 -8.36 -0.19 -15.23
N LEU A 63 -8.59 -1.50 -15.31
CA LEU A 63 -9.87 -2.09 -15.72
C LEU A 63 -10.83 -2.35 -14.56
N ALA A 64 -10.36 -2.95 -13.47
CA ALA A 64 -11.22 -3.45 -12.41
C ALA A 64 -11.69 -2.36 -11.43
N ARG A 65 -11.10 -1.16 -11.48
CA ARG A 65 -11.30 -0.10 -10.49
C ARG A 65 -11.20 -0.59 -9.03
N ASP A 66 -10.50 -1.70 -8.79
CA ASP A 66 -10.31 -2.25 -7.45
C ASP A 66 -9.58 -1.19 -6.62
N PRO A 67 -10.20 -0.65 -5.56
CA PRO A 67 -9.57 0.39 -4.76
C PRO A 67 -8.25 -0.06 -4.13
N VAL A 68 -8.03 -1.36 -3.89
CA VAL A 68 -6.74 -1.87 -3.40
C VAL A 68 -5.67 -1.71 -4.48
N MET A 69 -5.96 -2.13 -5.71
CA MET A 69 -5.02 -2.01 -6.82
C MET A 69 -4.73 -0.55 -7.17
N VAL A 70 -5.75 0.31 -7.14
CA VAL A 70 -5.56 1.76 -7.33
C VAL A 70 -4.61 2.32 -6.26
N LEU A 71 -4.86 2.01 -4.99
CA LEU A 71 -3.97 2.46 -3.90
C LEU A 71 -2.54 1.91 -4.05
N ALA A 72 -2.41 0.66 -4.45
CA ALA A 72 -1.11 0.00 -4.59
C ALA A 72 -0.31 0.49 -5.81
N THR A 73 -0.96 0.81 -6.94
CA THR A 73 -0.28 1.04 -8.22
C THR A 73 -0.25 2.49 -8.68
N ASP A 74 -1.16 3.35 -8.20
CA ASP A 74 -1.26 4.73 -8.69
C ASP A 74 -0.05 5.58 -8.24
N PRO A 75 0.79 6.05 -9.18
CA PRO A 75 1.97 6.84 -8.83
C PRO A 75 1.61 8.19 -8.20
N GLU A 76 0.43 8.75 -8.47
CA GLU A 76 0.01 10.06 -7.93
C GLU A 76 -0.37 9.98 -6.44
N ILE A 77 -0.74 8.79 -5.93
CA ILE A 77 -1.00 8.56 -4.51
C ILE A 77 0.31 8.51 -3.72
N GLY A 78 1.39 8.05 -4.37
CA GLY A 78 2.75 8.11 -3.84
C GLY A 78 2.99 7.17 -2.66
N LEU A 79 2.33 6.01 -2.60
CA LEU A 79 2.58 5.03 -1.54
C LEU A 79 3.94 4.32 -1.71
N HIS A 80 4.43 4.17 -2.94
CA HIS A 80 5.71 3.52 -3.23
C HIS A 80 6.90 4.18 -2.49
N ALA A 81 6.87 5.51 -2.33
CA ALA A 81 7.90 6.21 -1.55
C ALA A 81 7.97 5.75 -0.08
N LEU A 82 6.86 5.25 0.50
CA LEU A 82 6.86 4.67 1.85
C LEU A 82 7.51 3.28 1.87
N LEU A 83 7.27 2.47 0.83
CA LEU A 83 7.89 1.15 0.68
C LEU A 83 9.41 1.30 0.49
N ASP A 84 9.84 2.20 -0.39
CA ASP A 84 11.25 2.47 -0.63
C ASP A 84 11.96 2.97 0.63
N ALA A 85 11.33 3.90 1.36
CA ALA A 85 11.84 4.38 2.64
C ALA A 85 12.02 3.23 3.65
N LEU A 86 11.05 2.32 3.76
CA LEU A 86 11.15 1.15 4.64
C LEU A 86 12.28 0.20 4.21
N LYS A 87 12.41 -0.09 2.91
CA LYS A 87 13.51 -0.90 2.38
C LYS A 87 14.87 -0.30 2.74
N VAL A 88 15.02 1.02 2.59
CA VAL A 88 16.25 1.75 2.95
C VAL A 88 16.50 1.75 4.46
N GLU A 89 15.48 2.02 5.28
CA GLU A 89 15.58 1.98 6.75
C GLU A 89 16.11 0.63 7.23
N ARG A 90 15.55 -0.47 6.71
CA ARG A 90 15.94 -1.83 7.09
C ARG A 90 17.32 -2.22 6.53
N PHE A 91 17.64 -1.81 5.30
CA PHE A 91 18.99 -1.96 4.75
C PHE A 91 20.05 -1.27 5.62
N ARG A 92 19.75 -0.06 6.13
CA ARG A 92 20.64 0.65 7.05
C ARG A 92 20.72 -0.02 8.42
N ALA A 93 19.60 -0.48 8.97
CA ALA A 93 19.54 -1.15 10.26
C ALA A 93 20.40 -2.42 10.31
N ARG A 94 20.54 -3.13 9.18
CA ARG A 94 21.42 -4.30 9.04
C ARG A 94 22.86 -3.97 8.62
N GLY A 95 23.27 -2.70 8.63
CA GLY A 95 24.62 -2.28 8.28
C GLY A 95 24.95 -2.39 6.78
N GLY A 96 23.94 -2.41 5.90
CA GLY A 96 24.13 -2.46 4.45
C GLY A 96 24.59 -3.81 3.90
N GLY A 97 24.59 -4.86 4.73
CA GLY A 97 24.97 -6.21 4.31
C GLY A 97 23.98 -6.83 3.35
N TRP A 98 24.49 -7.70 2.47
CA TRP A 98 23.68 -8.68 1.75
C TRP A 98 23.19 -9.74 2.73
N ILE A 99 22.00 -10.29 2.45
CA ILE A 99 21.42 -11.37 3.23
C ILE A 99 20.99 -12.51 2.32
N ASP A 100 20.94 -13.72 2.86
CA ASP A 100 20.46 -14.89 2.13
C ASP A 100 18.96 -14.82 1.85
N ARG A 101 18.46 -15.80 1.08
CA ARG A 101 17.06 -15.86 0.66
C ARG A 101 16.07 -16.05 1.81
N GLU A 102 16.43 -16.80 2.85
CA GLU A 102 15.55 -17.07 3.98
C GLU A 102 15.43 -15.83 4.89
N ALA A 103 16.56 -15.17 5.14
CA ALA A 103 16.62 -13.87 5.79
C ALA A 103 15.87 -12.81 4.98
N TRP A 104 16.00 -12.81 3.66
CA TRP A 104 15.24 -11.92 2.77
C TRP A 104 13.73 -12.14 2.90
N ALA A 105 13.26 -13.39 2.90
CA ALA A 105 11.84 -13.69 3.07
C ALA A 105 11.30 -13.17 4.42
N ARG A 106 12.06 -13.30 5.51
CA ARG A 106 11.70 -12.71 6.82
C ARG A 106 11.66 -11.18 6.78
N GLU A 107 12.62 -10.57 6.09
CA GLU A 107 12.66 -9.12 5.90
C GLU A 107 11.45 -8.62 5.11
N THR A 108 11.06 -9.31 4.04
CA THR A 108 9.89 -8.99 3.22
C THR A 108 8.60 -9.00 4.06
N VAL A 109 8.41 -10.03 4.90
CA VAL A 109 7.25 -10.09 5.82
C VAL A 109 7.27 -8.94 6.84
N ALA A 110 8.45 -8.57 7.34
CA ALA A 110 8.58 -7.46 8.27
C ALA A 110 8.29 -6.11 7.60
N ILE A 111 8.75 -5.91 6.35
CA ILE A 111 8.43 -4.74 5.53
C ILE A 111 6.92 -4.64 5.29
N GLU A 112 6.28 -5.74 4.91
CA GLU A 112 4.82 -5.78 4.70
C GLU A 112 4.06 -5.34 5.95
N ARG A 113 4.45 -5.87 7.12
CA ARG A 113 3.84 -5.53 8.40
C ARG A 113 4.03 -4.05 8.77
N ASP A 114 5.24 -3.53 8.62
CA ASP A 114 5.56 -2.13 8.94
C ASP A 114 4.84 -1.16 7.98
N LEU A 115 4.78 -1.51 6.69
CA LEU A 115 4.05 -0.78 5.68
C LEU A 115 2.56 -0.76 5.99
N ALA A 116 1.96 -1.91 6.31
CA ALA A 116 0.55 -2.01 6.69
C ALA A 116 0.22 -1.13 7.90
N ALA A 117 1.09 -1.07 8.92
CA ALA A 117 0.89 -0.21 10.08
C ALA A 117 0.92 1.30 9.72
N ARG A 118 1.85 1.72 8.86
CA ARG A 118 1.96 3.11 8.37
C ARG A 118 0.74 3.48 7.51
N LEU A 119 0.34 2.61 6.59
CA LEU A 119 -0.83 2.78 5.73
C LEU A 119 -2.14 2.83 6.52
N ALA A 120 -2.33 1.97 7.52
CA ALA A 120 -3.53 1.98 8.36
C ALA A 120 -3.69 3.32 9.10
N THR A 121 -2.58 3.96 9.49
CA THR A 121 -2.60 5.31 10.08
C THR A 121 -2.92 6.37 9.04
N ARG A 122 -2.34 6.27 7.84
CA ARG A 122 -2.60 7.19 6.72
C ARG A 122 -4.07 7.15 6.27
N PHE A 123 -4.63 5.96 6.02
CA PHE A 123 -6.02 5.79 5.59
C PHE A 123 -7.03 6.28 6.63
N ARG A 124 -6.76 6.07 7.93
CA ARG A 124 -7.58 6.67 9.00
C ARG A 124 -7.56 8.20 8.97
N ARG A 125 -6.39 8.80 8.70
CA ARG A 125 -6.22 10.26 8.63
C ARG A 125 -6.85 10.86 7.38
N ALA A 126 -6.76 10.17 6.24
CA ALA A 126 -7.37 10.59 4.98
C ALA A 126 -8.87 10.87 5.18
N ARG A 127 -9.58 9.97 5.85
CA ARG A 127 -11.01 10.15 6.17
C ARG A 127 -11.30 11.28 7.16
N LYS A 128 -10.42 11.53 8.14
CA LYS A 128 -10.62 12.61 9.15
C LYS A 128 -10.39 14.02 8.59
N LYS A 129 -9.65 14.16 7.48
CA LYS A 129 -9.27 15.46 6.91
C LYS A 129 -10.34 16.06 5.98
N TRP A 130 -11.47 15.39 5.80
CA TRP A 130 -12.57 15.88 4.97
C TRP A 130 -13.85 15.92 5.82
N PRO A 131 -14.48 17.09 5.99
CA PRO A 131 -15.76 17.24 6.67
C PRO A 131 -16.91 16.63 5.84
#